data_AF-A0A132MH23-F1
#
_entry.id   AF-A0A132MH23-F1
#
_cell.length_a   1.000
_cell.length_b   1.000
_cell.length_c   1.000
_cell.angle_alpha   90.00
_cell.angle_beta   90.00
_cell.angle_gamma   90.00
#
_symmetry.space_group_name_H-M   'P 1'
#
loop_
_entity.id
_entity.type
_entity.pdbx_description
1 polymer ?
#
loop_
_entity_poly.entity_id
_entity_poly.type
_entity_poly.pdbx_seq_one_letter_code
_entity_poly.pdbx_strand_id
1 'polypeptide(L)'
;MFTFWGSYLEEPYKEVGIEIAKTLMKHWGAVKLLSRSRVPNLVSAKTEEERNYIENIETPEALEEIIRNHRLFKNSSMFVAGYFNSAVTDDKHWVDLVVSFEYMHMIEYDRLKFYRTKDPELNAARTAALLEVLKDIARLPAVRELWMGDRWNGFLGEPAFLYRPRKLYDRVQDGSETLKTKEEVLSLVKRFEEHVPREWVLGYLRRRLGEDAVEELDAKKIVVKFYDGTITKEKVRGWHFIQAFTKDVDAYLAERGLKLM
;
A
#
# COMPACT_ATOMS: atom_id res chain seq x y z
N MET A 1 -7.41 -1.31 9.27
CA MET A 1 -7.03 -1.46 7.87
C MET A 1 -5.53 -1.38 7.77
N PHE A 2 -4.92 -2.34 7.10
CA PHE A 2 -3.51 -2.28 6.73
C PHE A 2 -3.40 -2.11 5.21
N THR A 3 -2.60 -1.15 4.77
CA THR A 3 -1.99 -1.23 3.44
C THR A 3 -0.58 -1.77 3.57
N PHE A 4 -0.10 -2.46 2.54
CA PHE A 4 1.28 -2.90 2.47
C PHE A 4 1.89 -2.53 1.12
N TRP A 5 3.05 -1.92 1.19
CA TRP A 5 3.92 -1.55 0.08
C TRP A 5 5.35 -1.76 0.61
N GLY A 6 6.07 -2.69 0.01
CA GLY A 6 7.43 -3.02 0.48
C GLY A 6 8.40 -1.88 0.22
N SER A 7 9.36 -1.65 1.12
CA SER A 7 10.38 -0.60 0.91
C SER A 7 11.39 -0.92 -0.18
N TYR A 8 11.34 -2.15 -0.71
CA TYR A 8 12.20 -2.57 -1.81
C TYR A 8 11.84 -1.96 -3.17
N LEU A 9 10.74 -1.21 -3.28
CA LEU A 9 10.24 -0.78 -4.60
C LEU A 9 11.06 0.37 -5.21
N GLU A 10 11.35 1.44 -4.45
CA GLU A 10 12.05 2.63 -4.98
C GLU A 10 12.79 3.42 -3.87
N GLU A 11 13.91 4.06 -4.23
CA GLU A 11 14.75 4.88 -3.33
C GLU A 11 14.90 6.33 -3.85
N PRO A 12 15.04 7.34 -2.96
CA PRO A 12 15.08 7.24 -1.50
C PRO A 12 13.66 7.12 -0.92
N TYR A 13 13.43 6.06 -0.14
CA TYR A 13 12.10 5.68 0.31
C TYR A 13 11.40 6.75 1.19
N LYS A 14 12.19 7.54 1.90
CA LYS A 14 11.71 8.70 2.67
C LYS A 14 11.06 9.76 1.77
N GLU A 15 11.61 10.01 0.59
CA GLU A 15 11.09 10.98 -0.38
C GLU A 15 9.75 10.50 -0.94
N VAL A 16 9.66 9.21 -1.25
CA VAL A 16 8.39 8.58 -1.64
C VAL A 16 7.36 8.75 -0.52
N GLY A 17 7.77 8.55 0.74
CA GLY A 17 6.93 8.79 1.91
C GLY A 17 6.40 10.22 2.02
N ILE A 18 7.26 11.22 1.76
CA ILE A 18 6.86 12.65 1.74
C ILE A 18 5.79 12.87 0.66
N GLU A 19 5.99 12.37 -0.56
CA GLU A 19 5.04 12.56 -1.65
C GLU A 19 3.69 11.86 -1.40
N ILE A 20 3.71 10.67 -0.79
CA ILE A 20 2.50 9.97 -0.34
C ILE A 20 1.79 10.79 0.74
N ALA A 21 2.54 11.32 1.70
CA ALA A 21 1.98 12.13 2.77
C ALA A 21 1.30 13.40 2.24
N LYS A 22 1.95 14.11 1.31
CA LYS A 22 1.35 15.26 0.61
C LYS A 22 0.10 14.87 -0.18
N THR A 23 0.08 13.68 -0.78
CA THR A 23 -1.10 13.15 -1.49
C THR A 23 -2.25 12.91 -0.52
N LEU A 24 -1.99 12.31 0.65
CA LEU A 24 -2.97 12.13 1.71
C LEU A 24 -3.51 13.46 2.24
N MET A 25 -2.67 14.50 2.36
CA MET A 25 -3.11 15.85 2.75
C MET A 25 -4.14 16.44 1.81
N LYS A 26 -4.04 16.18 0.49
CA LYS A 26 -5.03 16.65 -0.49
C LYS A 26 -6.42 16.06 -0.24
N HIS A 27 -6.47 14.83 0.28
CA HIS A 27 -7.71 14.10 0.53
C HIS A 27 -8.28 14.33 1.93
N TRP A 28 -7.40 14.39 2.94
CA TRP A 28 -7.78 14.36 4.35
C TRP A 28 -7.41 15.62 5.14
N GLY A 29 -6.75 16.59 4.49
CA GLY A 29 -6.42 17.88 5.07
C GLY A 29 -5.21 17.82 5.99
N ALA A 30 -5.31 18.51 7.14
CA ALA A 30 -4.19 18.72 8.05
C ALA A 30 -3.63 17.41 8.62
N VAL A 31 -2.32 17.38 8.79
CA VAL A 31 -1.56 16.26 9.36
C VAL A 31 -1.24 16.53 10.81
N LYS A 32 -1.25 15.49 11.62
CA LYS A 32 -0.56 15.49 12.91
C LYS A 32 0.68 14.61 12.81
N LEU A 33 1.85 15.21 12.88
CA LEU A 33 3.08 14.46 13.00
C LEU A 33 3.22 14.02 14.46
N LEU A 34 3.13 12.71 14.73
CA LEU A 34 3.09 12.17 16.09
C LEU A 34 4.39 11.43 16.43
N SER A 35 5.22 12.01 17.28
CA SER A 35 6.20 11.27 18.07
C SER A 35 5.49 10.71 19.30
N ARG A 36 4.88 9.54 19.10
CA ARG A 36 4.53 8.53 20.10
C ARG A 36 4.32 7.17 19.41
N SER A 37 5.05 6.95 18.31
CA SER A 37 4.91 5.73 17.52
C SER A 37 5.24 4.52 18.38
N ARG A 38 4.36 3.51 18.35
CA ARG A 38 4.63 2.19 18.96
C ARG A 38 5.72 1.41 18.21
N VAL A 39 6.23 1.95 17.10
CA VAL A 39 7.37 1.40 16.37
C VAL A 39 8.64 1.81 17.13
N PRO A 40 9.38 0.86 17.73
CA PRO A 40 10.61 1.15 18.44
C PRO A 40 11.62 1.88 17.52
N ASN A 41 12.36 2.85 18.05
CA ASN A 41 13.48 3.53 17.35
C ASN A 41 13.11 4.32 16.09
N LEU A 42 11.84 4.70 15.89
CA LEU A 42 11.39 5.41 14.69
C LEU A 42 12.07 6.78 14.46
N VAL A 43 12.49 7.41 15.56
CA VAL A 43 13.33 8.61 15.53
C VAL A 43 14.39 8.46 16.61
N SER A 44 15.55 9.08 16.41
CA SER A 44 16.66 9.11 17.38
C SER A 44 16.35 10.00 18.59
N ALA A 45 15.13 9.88 19.13
CA ALA A 45 14.62 10.66 20.24
C ALA A 45 15.36 10.29 21.54
N LYS A 46 16.10 11.26 22.08
CA LYS A 46 16.94 11.12 23.27
C LYS A 46 16.25 11.60 24.55
N THR A 47 15.23 12.45 24.44
CA THR A 47 14.49 13.01 25.59
C THR A 47 13.03 12.56 25.59
N GLU A 48 12.35 12.69 26.74
CA GLU A 48 10.92 12.43 26.84
C GLU A 48 10.08 13.42 26.02
N GLU A 49 10.49 14.68 25.95
CA GLU A 49 9.86 15.69 25.08
C GLU A 49 9.95 15.29 23.61
N GLU A 50 11.13 14.83 23.16
CA GLU A 50 11.31 14.34 21.80
C GLU A 50 10.45 13.11 21.49
N ARG A 51 10.26 12.23 22.48
CA ARG A 51 9.39 11.04 22.39
C ARG A 51 7.90 11.35 22.45
N ASN A 52 7.53 12.59 22.78
CA ASN A 52 6.15 13.08 22.86
C ASN A 52 5.90 14.25 21.89
N TYR A 53 6.85 14.55 20.99
CA TYR A 53 6.74 15.63 20.02
C TYR A 53 5.52 15.45 19.12
N ILE A 54 4.62 16.43 19.10
CA ILE A 54 3.43 16.42 18.25
C ILE A 54 3.34 17.77 17.57
N GLU A 55 3.21 17.78 16.26
CA GLU A 55 3.03 19.01 15.49
C GLU A 55 1.81 18.90 14.56
N ASN A 56 0.98 19.94 14.56
CA ASN A 56 -0.13 20.07 13.62
C ASN A 56 0.38 20.82 12.40
N ILE A 57 0.20 20.22 11.23
CA ILE A 57 0.78 20.70 9.97
C ILE A 57 -0.36 20.90 8.98
N GLU A 58 -0.55 22.14 8.55
CA GLU A 58 -1.68 22.51 7.69
C GLU A 58 -1.34 22.45 6.20
N THR A 59 -0.06 22.54 5.83
CA THR A 59 0.37 22.61 4.43
C THR A 59 1.39 21.51 4.05
N PRO A 60 1.35 21.02 2.79
CA PRO A 60 2.36 20.12 2.25
C PRO A 60 3.80 20.63 2.39
N GLU A 61 4.01 21.93 2.25
CA GLU A 61 5.32 22.57 2.31
C GLU A 61 5.89 22.56 3.72
N ALA A 62 5.06 22.86 4.73
CA ALA A 62 5.47 22.80 6.13
C ALA A 62 5.80 21.35 6.56
N LEU A 63 5.04 20.36 6.05
CA LEU A 63 5.33 18.95 6.29
C LEU A 63 6.72 18.57 5.78
N GLU A 64 7.00 18.93 4.54
CA GLU A 64 8.28 18.66 3.91
C GLU A 64 9.42 19.37 4.65
N GLU A 65 9.25 20.65 4.99
CA GLU A 65 10.23 21.43 5.74
C GLU A 65 10.58 20.78 7.08
N ILE A 66 9.57 20.35 7.85
CA ILE A 66 9.77 19.67 9.14
C ILE A 66 10.52 18.35 8.94
N ILE A 67 10.09 17.50 7.99
CA ILE A 67 10.71 16.17 7.77
C ILE A 67 12.17 16.30 7.30
N ARG A 68 12.48 17.33 6.51
CA ARG A 68 13.83 17.58 5.98
C ARG A 68 14.76 18.27 6.96
N ASN A 69 14.26 19.20 7.77
CA ASN A 69 15.11 20.13 8.52
C ASN A 69 15.05 19.93 10.03
N HIS A 70 13.94 19.42 10.57
CA HIS A 70 13.79 19.25 12.00
C HIS A 70 14.73 18.15 12.51
N ARG A 71 15.42 18.39 13.63
CA ARG A 71 16.48 17.50 14.14
C ARG A 71 16.02 16.05 14.33
N LEU A 72 14.76 15.82 14.71
CA LEU A 72 14.22 14.48 14.91
C LEU A 72 14.13 13.67 13.62
N PHE A 73 13.82 14.34 12.51
CA PHE A 73 13.46 13.68 11.25
C PHE A 73 14.55 13.81 10.20
N LYS A 74 15.31 14.90 10.16
CA LYS A 74 16.29 15.18 9.10
C LYS A 74 17.26 14.02 8.84
N ASN A 75 17.75 13.42 9.92
CA ASN A 75 18.69 12.30 9.89
C ASN A 75 17.99 10.95 10.10
N SER A 76 16.66 10.94 10.28
CA SER A 76 15.87 9.72 10.32
C SER A 76 15.41 9.36 8.92
N SER A 77 15.46 8.07 8.59
CA SER A 77 14.84 7.50 7.39
C SER A 77 13.34 7.27 7.55
N MET A 78 12.77 7.65 8.71
CA MET A 78 11.43 7.24 9.14
C MET A 78 10.64 8.42 9.72
N PHE A 79 9.32 8.38 9.56
CA PHE A 79 8.38 9.30 10.21
C PHE A 79 6.98 8.69 10.26
N VAL A 80 6.11 9.23 11.12
CA VAL A 80 4.69 8.87 11.18
C VAL A 80 3.85 10.12 11.04
N ALA A 81 2.96 10.11 10.04
CA ALA A 81 1.99 11.17 9.80
C ALA A 81 0.58 10.63 10.08
N GLY A 82 -0.10 11.20 11.07
CA GLY A 82 -1.48 10.89 11.41
C GLY A 82 -2.46 11.83 10.71
N TYR A 83 -3.51 11.28 10.14
CA TYR A 83 -4.54 12.00 9.41
C TYR A 83 -5.89 11.79 10.07
N PHE A 84 -6.71 12.84 10.06
CA PHE A 84 -8.13 12.70 10.31
C PHE A 84 -8.83 12.33 9.00
N ASN A 85 -9.41 11.14 8.93
CA ASN A 85 -10.16 10.77 7.73
C ASN A 85 -11.51 11.52 7.70
N SER A 86 -11.58 12.55 6.85
CA SER A 86 -12.73 13.45 6.71
C SER A 86 -14.01 12.76 6.22
N ALA A 87 -13.92 11.58 5.61
CA ALA A 87 -15.08 10.78 5.25
C ALA A 87 -15.83 10.20 6.46
N VAL A 88 -15.26 10.35 7.67
CA VAL A 88 -15.80 9.87 8.94
C VAL A 88 -16.37 11.04 9.73
N THR A 89 -17.69 11.10 9.87
CA THR A 89 -18.39 12.21 10.52
C THR A 89 -18.68 11.97 12.01
N ASP A 90 -18.65 10.71 12.46
CA ASP A 90 -19.27 10.32 13.74
C ASP A 90 -18.25 10.08 14.87
N ASP A 91 -16.95 10.05 14.58
CA ASP A 91 -15.87 9.93 15.57
C ASP A 91 -14.51 10.38 14.99
N LYS A 92 -13.51 10.63 15.84
CA LYS A 92 -12.13 10.89 15.42
C LYS A 92 -11.47 9.64 14.88
N HIS A 93 -11.64 9.41 13.58
CA HIS A 93 -11.01 8.29 12.89
C HIS A 93 -9.61 8.66 12.41
N TRP A 94 -8.61 8.09 13.08
CA TRP A 94 -7.20 8.30 12.78
C TRP A 94 -6.69 7.25 11.82
N VAL A 95 -6.00 7.72 10.79
CA VAL A 95 -5.21 6.89 9.89
C VAL A 95 -3.76 7.33 9.97
N ASP A 96 -2.86 6.42 10.28
CA ASP A 96 -1.43 6.71 10.37
C ASP A 96 -0.71 6.19 9.12
N LEU A 97 -0.04 7.08 8.41
CA LEU A 97 1.01 6.72 7.46
C LEU A 97 2.30 6.53 8.25
N VAL A 98 2.80 5.30 8.30
CA VAL A 98 4.11 4.99 8.85
C VAL A 98 5.08 4.79 7.70
N VAL A 99 6.14 5.58 7.69
CA VAL A 99 7.27 5.44 6.77
C VAL A 99 8.44 4.89 7.56
N SER A 100 8.93 3.70 7.19
CA SER A 100 10.11 3.08 7.79
C SER A 100 11.11 2.66 6.71
N PHE A 101 12.30 2.21 7.11
CA PHE A 101 13.29 1.69 6.16
C PHE A 101 12.90 0.32 5.56
N GLU A 102 12.04 -0.46 6.24
CA GLU A 102 11.64 -1.83 5.84
C GLU A 102 10.32 -1.86 5.07
N TYR A 103 9.41 -0.94 5.40
CA TYR A 103 8.10 -0.87 4.79
C TYR A 103 7.47 0.50 5.03
N MET A 104 6.49 0.80 4.21
CA MET A 104 5.50 1.82 4.50
C MET A 104 4.19 1.09 4.79
N HIS A 105 3.30 1.72 5.53
CA HIS A 105 1.92 1.24 5.61
C HIS A 105 1.03 2.39 6.04
N MET A 106 -0.22 2.28 5.62
CA MET A 106 -1.30 3.08 6.14
C MET A 106 -2.08 2.19 7.12
N ILE A 107 -2.11 2.58 8.39
CA ILE A 107 -2.78 1.84 9.45
C ILE A 107 -4.01 2.60 9.92
N GLU A 108 -5.12 1.88 9.94
CA GLU A 108 -6.34 2.23 10.66
C GLU A 108 -6.51 1.20 11.78
N TYR A 109 -6.54 1.65 13.04
CA TYR A 109 -6.38 0.77 14.20
C TYR A 109 -7.64 -0.02 14.59
N ASP A 110 -8.82 0.29 14.03
CA ASP A 110 -10.10 -0.35 14.37
C ASP A 110 -10.52 -1.46 13.39
N ARG A 111 -9.56 -2.09 12.68
CA ARG A 111 -9.80 -3.32 11.88
C ARG A 111 -10.99 -3.21 10.92
N LEU A 112 -11.05 -2.11 10.17
CA LEU A 112 -12.12 -1.80 9.20
C LEU A 112 -13.50 -1.61 9.84
N LYS A 113 -13.61 -1.39 11.16
CA LYS A 113 -14.89 -1.15 11.86
C LYS A 113 -15.70 -0.04 11.19
N PHE A 114 -15.04 0.98 10.68
CA PHE A 114 -15.64 2.09 9.94
C PHE A 114 -16.38 1.69 8.65
N TYR A 115 -15.97 0.58 8.02
CA TYR A 115 -16.57 0.03 6.80
C TYR A 115 -17.56 -1.11 7.08
N ARG A 116 -17.99 -1.28 8.35
CA ARG A 116 -18.91 -2.34 8.81
C ARG A 116 -20.13 -1.75 9.51
N THR A 117 -20.69 -0.68 8.96
CA THR A 117 -21.95 -0.12 9.48
C THR A 117 -23.16 -0.94 9.03
N LYS A 118 -24.33 -0.67 9.62
CA LYS A 118 -25.60 -1.27 9.17
C LYS A 118 -26.10 -0.71 7.84
N ASP A 119 -25.51 0.39 7.37
CA ASP A 119 -25.87 1.06 6.12
C ASP A 119 -24.92 0.60 4.99
N PRO A 120 -25.40 -0.24 4.05
CA PRO A 120 -24.56 -0.74 2.96
C PRO A 120 -24.12 0.34 1.97
N GLU A 121 -24.95 1.35 1.73
CA GLU A 121 -24.64 2.44 0.80
C GLU A 121 -23.53 3.31 1.37
N LEU A 122 -23.60 3.62 2.68
CA LEU A 122 -22.55 4.31 3.39
C LEU A 122 -21.21 3.54 3.36
N ASN A 123 -21.25 2.22 3.58
CA ASN A 123 -20.03 1.39 3.51
C ASN A 123 -19.42 1.35 2.10
N ALA A 124 -20.25 1.32 1.07
CA ALA A 124 -19.82 1.38 -0.33
C ALA A 124 -19.23 2.75 -0.67
N ALA A 125 -19.89 3.84 -0.29
CA ALA A 125 -19.40 5.21 -0.49
C ALA A 125 -18.05 5.43 0.20
N ARG A 126 -17.90 4.97 1.46
CA ARG A 126 -16.63 5.02 2.20
C ARG A 126 -15.53 4.21 1.52
N THR A 127 -15.86 3.02 1.01
CA THR A 127 -14.91 2.17 0.27
C THR A 127 -14.47 2.84 -1.02
N ALA A 128 -15.39 3.45 -1.76
CA ALA A 128 -15.10 4.18 -2.99
C ALA A 128 -14.21 5.40 -2.72
N ALA A 129 -14.52 6.19 -1.69
CA ALA A 129 -13.69 7.33 -1.29
C ALA A 129 -12.27 6.90 -0.94
N LEU A 130 -12.11 5.84 -0.15
CA LEU A 130 -10.80 5.27 0.14
C LEU A 130 -10.08 4.79 -1.13
N LEU A 131 -10.79 4.12 -2.04
CA LEU A 131 -10.20 3.63 -3.27
C LEU A 131 -9.63 4.79 -4.10
N GLU A 132 -10.33 5.92 -4.21
CA GLU A 132 -9.82 7.10 -4.92
C GLU A 132 -8.53 7.66 -4.30
N VAL A 133 -8.43 7.73 -2.96
CA VAL A 133 -7.17 8.09 -2.28
C VAL A 133 -6.04 7.14 -2.68
N LEU A 134 -6.31 5.83 -2.65
CA LEU A 134 -5.30 4.83 -2.98
C LEU A 134 -4.93 4.83 -4.47
N LYS A 135 -5.86 5.16 -5.37
CA LYS A 135 -5.56 5.33 -6.79
C LYS A 135 -4.61 6.49 -7.02
N ASP A 136 -4.83 7.63 -6.36
CA ASP A 136 -3.92 8.78 -6.47
C ASP A 136 -2.52 8.48 -5.96
N ILE A 137 -2.42 7.71 -4.87
CA ILE A 137 -1.13 7.23 -4.40
C ILE A 137 -0.50 6.24 -5.39
N ALA A 138 -1.26 5.27 -5.89
CA ALA A 138 -0.76 4.29 -6.85
C ALA A 138 -0.29 4.93 -8.17
N ARG A 139 -0.84 6.09 -8.55
CA ARG A 139 -0.38 6.87 -9.71
C ARG A 139 0.98 7.51 -9.52
N LEU A 140 1.48 7.68 -8.29
CA LEU A 140 2.84 8.14 -8.06
C LEU A 140 3.81 7.15 -8.73
N PRO A 141 4.72 7.60 -9.61
CA PRO A 141 5.60 6.69 -10.36
C PRO A 141 6.34 5.70 -9.45
N ALA A 142 6.76 6.16 -8.28
CA ALA A 142 7.51 5.35 -7.33
C ALA A 142 6.69 4.24 -6.63
N VAL A 143 5.36 4.31 -6.68
CA VAL A 143 4.47 3.31 -6.08
C VAL A 143 4.14 2.25 -7.13
N ARG A 144 4.92 1.17 -7.15
CA ARG A 144 4.78 0.09 -8.13
C ARG A 144 3.88 -1.07 -7.64
N GLU A 145 3.67 -1.18 -6.34
CA GLU A 145 2.81 -2.15 -5.68
C GLU A 145 2.19 -1.53 -4.43
N LEU A 146 0.88 -1.71 -4.27
CA LEU A 146 0.07 -1.24 -3.13
C LEU A 146 -1.01 -2.29 -2.86
N TRP A 147 -0.98 -2.88 -1.67
CA TRP A 147 -2.04 -3.76 -1.19
C TRP A 147 -3.00 -3.02 -0.27
N MET A 148 -4.29 -3.30 -0.42
CA MET A 148 -5.38 -2.68 0.32
C MET A 148 -6.09 -3.72 1.20
N GLY A 149 -6.19 -3.46 2.50
CA GLY A 149 -7.02 -4.22 3.42
C GLY A 149 -6.30 -5.40 4.10
N ASP A 150 -6.76 -5.73 5.30
CA ASP A 150 -6.15 -6.71 6.21
C ASP A 150 -6.07 -8.13 5.62
N ARG A 151 -6.81 -8.40 4.54
CA ARG A 151 -6.90 -9.71 3.90
C ARG A 151 -6.61 -9.67 2.41
N TRP A 152 -5.75 -8.73 1.99
CA TRP A 152 -5.38 -8.58 0.58
C TRP A 152 -6.64 -8.31 -0.25
N ASN A 153 -7.48 -7.38 0.24
CA ASN A 153 -8.80 -7.10 -0.31
C ASN A 153 -8.73 -6.38 -1.66
N GLY A 154 -7.66 -5.62 -1.91
CA GLY A 154 -7.40 -5.02 -3.21
C GLY A 154 -5.90 -4.90 -3.51
N PHE A 155 -5.59 -4.75 -4.78
CA PHE A 155 -4.25 -4.50 -5.29
C PHE A 155 -4.27 -3.30 -6.24
N LEU A 156 -3.29 -2.42 -6.12
CA LEU A 156 -3.05 -1.32 -7.04
C LEU A 156 -1.56 -1.31 -7.41
N GLY A 157 -1.22 -1.39 -8.69
CA GLY A 157 0.19 -1.44 -9.10
C GLY A 157 0.42 -2.17 -10.42
N GLU A 158 1.69 -2.48 -10.70
CA GLU A 158 2.07 -3.19 -11.91
C GLU A 158 1.66 -4.68 -11.81
N PRO A 159 0.97 -5.25 -12.81
CA PRO A 159 0.42 -6.60 -12.73
C PRO A 159 1.44 -7.70 -12.39
N ALA A 160 2.71 -7.51 -12.76
CA ALA A 160 3.79 -8.45 -12.48
C ALA A 160 4.01 -8.68 -10.98
N PHE A 161 3.70 -7.70 -10.11
CA PHE A 161 3.81 -7.85 -8.66
C PHE A 161 2.74 -8.76 -8.04
N LEU A 162 1.70 -9.13 -8.80
CA LEU A 162 0.75 -10.18 -8.41
C LEU A 162 1.37 -11.58 -8.48
N TYR A 163 2.52 -11.74 -9.16
CA TYR A 163 3.19 -13.04 -9.29
C TYR A 163 4.44 -13.10 -8.41
N ARG A 164 4.39 -13.96 -7.38
CA ARG A 164 5.58 -14.44 -6.66
C ARG A 164 5.37 -15.86 -6.14
N PRO A 165 6.43 -16.68 -6.01
CA PRO A 165 6.37 -17.90 -5.21
C PRO A 165 6.07 -17.57 -3.75
N ARG A 166 5.36 -18.48 -3.07
CA ARG A 166 4.96 -18.31 -1.66
C ARG A 166 6.12 -17.91 -0.73
N LYS A 167 7.28 -18.55 -0.87
CA LYS A 167 8.45 -18.25 -0.04
C LYS A 167 8.91 -16.79 -0.17
N LEU A 168 8.75 -16.20 -1.35
CA LEU A 168 9.12 -14.81 -1.59
C LEU A 168 8.08 -13.84 -1.01
N TYR A 169 6.78 -14.20 -1.03
CA TYR A 169 5.74 -13.45 -0.30
C TYR A 169 5.98 -13.42 1.21
N ASP A 170 6.40 -14.55 1.79
CA ASP A 170 6.67 -14.65 3.23
C ASP A 170 7.85 -13.74 3.63
N ARG A 171 8.94 -13.75 2.84
CA ARG A 171 10.14 -12.92 3.10
C ARG A 171 9.91 -11.43 2.86
N VAL A 172 9.10 -11.06 1.87
CA VAL A 172 8.73 -9.66 1.59
C VAL A 172 7.99 -9.02 2.77
N GLN A 173 7.17 -9.82 3.48
CA GLN A 173 6.42 -9.38 4.67
C GLN A 173 7.26 -9.38 5.94
N ASP A 174 8.43 -10.03 5.95
CA ASP A 174 9.37 -10.01 7.06
C ASP A 174 10.29 -8.80 6.93
N GLY A 175 10.13 -7.82 7.84
CA GLY A 175 10.92 -6.59 7.85
C GLY A 175 12.43 -6.83 7.85
N SER A 176 12.90 -7.93 8.47
CA SER A 176 14.32 -8.26 8.55
C SER A 176 14.91 -8.80 7.24
N GLU A 177 14.05 -9.27 6.32
CA GLU A 177 14.42 -9.89 5.05
C GLU A 177 14.01 -9.05 3.83
N THR A 178 13.03 -8.16 3.98
CA THR A 178 12.41 -7.43 2.87
C THR A 178 13.42 -6.68 2.01
N LEU A 179 14.40 -6.00 2.61
CA LEU A 179 15.46 -5.29 1.88
C LEU A 179 16.42 -6.25 1.15
N LYS A 180 16.72 -7.42 1.75
CA LYS A 180 17.56 -8.44 1.13
C LYS A 180 16.87 -9.11 -0.06
N THR A 181 15.53 -9.10 -0.07
CA THR A 181 14.71 -9.70 -1.13
C THR A 181 14.48 -8.77 -2.32
N LYS A 182 14.84 -7.49 -2.22
CA LYS A 182 14.59 -6.46 -3.23
C LYS A 182 14.98 -6.88 -4.64
N GLU A 183 16.25 -7.19 -4.84
CA GLU A 183 16.78 -7.54 -6.17
C GLU A 183 16.18 -8.83 -6.72
N GLU A 184 15.86 -9.79 -5.85
CA GLU A 184 15.19 -11.03 -6.23
C GLU A 184 13.77 -10.77 -6.75
N VAL A 185 13.01 -9.91 -6.06
CA VAL A 185 11.65 -9.50 -6.47
C VAL A 185 11.70 -8.72 -7.79
N LEU A 186 12.59 -7.73 -7.91
CA LEU A 186 12.69 -6.90 -9.11
C LEU A 186 13.14 -7.71 -10.34
N SER A 187 14.09 -8.64 -10.15
CA SER A 187 14.52 -9.58 -11.19
C SER A 187 13.39 -10.53 -11.61
N LEU A 188 12.56 -10.99 -10.66
CA LEU A 188 11.38 -11.80 -10.98
C LEU A 188 10.36 -11.02 -11.81
N VAL A 189 10.05 -9.78 -11.40
CA VAL A 189 9.11 -8.89 -12.09
C VAL A 189 9.56 -8.65 -13.52
N LYS A 190 10.84 -8.32 -13.72
CA LYS A 190 11.40 -8.12 -15.07
C LYS A 190 11.23 -9.36 -15.95
N ARG A 191 11.61 -10.54 -15.45
CA ARG A 191 11.47 -11.81 -16.19
C ARG A 191 10.01 -12.16 -16.46
N PHE A 192 9.11 -11.84 -15.52
CA PHE A 192 7.67 -12.01 -15.74
C PHE A 192 7.20 -11.13 -16.90
N GLU A 193 7.56 -9.85 -16.92
CA GLU A 193 7.17 -8.90 -17.98
C GLU A 193 7.73 -9.30 -19.36
N GLU A 194 8.90 -9.94 -19.42
CA GLU A 194 9.50 -10.46 -20.65
C GLU A 194 8.71 -11.64 -21.27
N HIS A 195 7.92 -12.37 -20.47
CA HIS A 195 7.32 -13.63 -20.89
C HIS A 195 5.80 -13.71 -20.79
N VAL A 196 5.19 -12.90 -19.92
CA VAL A 196 3.75 -12.88 -19.66
C VAL A 196 3.18 -11.53 -20.12
N PRO A 197 2.48 -11.49 -21.27
CA PRO A 197 1.90 -10.26 -21.77
C PRO A 197 0.88 -9.67 -20.79
N ARG A 198 0.88 -8.35 -20.64
CA ARG A 198 -0.10 -7.62 -19.82
C ARG A 198 -1.54 -8.02 -20.14
N GLU A 199 -1.88 -8.12 -21.42
CA GLU A 199 -3.22 -8.53 -21.88
C GLU A 199 -3.63 -9.93 -21.40
N TRP A 200 -2.67 -10.85 -21.29
CA TRP A 200 -2.94 -12.16 -20.74
C TRP A 200 -3.35 -12.06 -19.26
N VAL A 201 -2.64 -11.23 -18.49
CA VAL A 201 -2.94 -10.98 -17.07
C VAL A 201 -4.28 -10.28 -16.91
N LEU A 202 -4.54 -9.22 -17.67
CA LEU A 202 -5.83 -8.50 -17.63
C LEU A 202 -6.99 -9.44 -17.98
N GLY A 203 -6.86 -10.22 -19.05
CA GLY A 203 -7.85 -11.21 -19.44
C GLY A 203 -8.06 -12.29 -18.37
N TYR A 204 -6.99 -12.75 -17.71
CA TYR A 204 -7.09 -13.68 -16.59
C TYR A 204 -7.91 -13.09 -15.44
N LEU A 205 -7.53 -11.88 -15.00
CA LEU A 205 -8.17 -11.21 -13.87
C LEU A 205 -9.64 -10.95 -14.16
N ARG A 206 -9.97 -10.38 -15.33
CA ARG A 206 -11.35 -10.10 -15.76
C ARG A 206 -12.21 -11.37 -15.85
N ARG A 207 -11.68 -12.48 -16.41
CA ARG A 207 -12.41 -13.75 -16.46
C ARG A 207 -12.71 -14.34 -15.08
N ARG A 208 -11.79 -14.18 -14.12
CA ARG A 208 -11.93 -14.78 -12.78
C ARG A 208 -12.68 -13.90 -11.78
N LEU A 209 -12.58 -12.58 -11.93
CA LEU A 209 -13.09 -11.60 -10.97
C LEU A 209 -14.26 -10.77 -11.53
N GLY A 210 -14.49 -10.76 -12.83
CA GLY A 210 -15.43 -9.86 -13.50
C GLY A 210 -14.77 -8.57 -14.01
N GLU A 211 -15.33 -7.99 -15.06
CA GLU A 211 -14.86 -6.74 -15.68
C GLU A 211 -14.86 -5.57 -14.69
N ASP A 212 -15.87 -5.50 -13.84
CA ASP A 212 -16.04 -4.47 -12.82
C ASP A 212 -14.94 -4.50 -11.75
N ALA A 213 -14.27 -5.64 -11.57
CA ALA A 213 -13.24 -5.84 -10.56
C ALA A 213 -11.84 -5.38 -11.01
N VAL A 214 -11.64 -5.10 -12.30
CA VAL A 214 -10.32 -4.77 -12.87
C VAL A 214 -10.40 -3.45 -13.61
N GLU A 215 -9.63 -2.47 -13.16
CA GLU A 215 -9.54 -1.15 -13.79
C GLU A 215 -8.08 -0.86 -14.16
N GLU A 216 -7.84 -0.27 -15.32
CA GLU A 216 -6.50 0.19 -15.70
C GLU A 216 -6.31 1.63 -15.21
N LEU A 217 -5.26 1.87 -14.44
CA LEU A 217 -4.94 3.22 -13.94
C LEU A 217 -4.15 4.03 -14.96
N ASP A 218 -3.21 3.37 -15.60
CA ASP A 218 -2.35 3.90 -16.66
C ASP A 218 -1.81 2.74 -17.52
N ALA A 219 -0.81 3.02 -18.36
CA ALA A 219 -0.18 2.04 -19.25
C ALA A 219 0.58 0.91 -18.52
N LYS A 220 0.88 1.05 -17.23
CA LYS A 220 1.64 0.10 -16.42
C LYS A 220 0.83 -0.48 -15.27
N LYS A 221 -0.06 0.30 -14.67
CA LYS A 221 -0.71 -0.02 -13.40
C LYS A 221 -2.19 -0.34 -13.55
N ILE A 222 -2.67 -1.18 -12.64
CA ILE A 222 -4.05 -1.63 -12.56
C ILE A 222 -4.58 -1.52 -11.13
N VAL A 223 -5.89 -1.50 -10.99
CA VAL A 223 -6.63 -1.79 -9.76
C VAL A 223 -7.26 -3.17 -9.91
N VAL A 224 -7.14 -3.99 -8.88
CA VAL A 224 -7.83 -5.27 -8.76
C VAL A 224 -8.60 -5.31 -7.45
N LYS A 225 -9.91 -5.50 -7.52
CA LYS A 225 -10.81 -5.62 -6.37
C LYS A 225 -11.09 -7.10 -6.10
N PHE A 226 -10.69 -7.58 -4.92
CA PHE A 226 -11.05 -8.91 -4.42
C PHE A 226 -12.30 -8.87 -3.53
N TYR A 227 -12.99 -7.73 -3.48
CA TYR A 227 -14.22 -7.48 -2.73
C TYR A 227 -15.36 -7.05 -3.66
N ASP A 228 -16.60 -7.09 -3.16
CA ASP A 228 -17.82 -6.72 -3.87
C ASP A 228 -18.48 -5.50 -3.22
N GLY A 229 -18.41 -4.34 -3.88
CA GLY A 229 -18.96 -3.05 -3.44
C GLY A 229 -18.26 -2.43 -2.23
N THR A 230 -18.03 -3.19 -1.16
CA THR A 230 -17.37 -2.75 0.07
C THR A 230 -16.16 -3.62 0.41
N ILE A 231 -15.09 -3.00 0.92
CA ILE A 231 -13.82 -3.68 1.26
C ILE A 231 -13.99 -4.83 2.25
N THR A 232 -15.09 -4.85 3.02
CA THR A 232 -15.37 -5.85 4.05
C THR A 232 -16.15 -7.06 3.53
N LYS A 233 -16.66 -7.01 2.30
CA LYS A 233 -17.41 -8.09 1.64
C LYS A 233 -16.51 -8.73 0.59
N GLU A 234 -15.75 -9.74 0.99
CA GLU A 234 -14.89 -10.51 0.08
C GLU A 234 -15.69 -11.11 -1.08
N LYS A 235 -15.26 -10.85 -2.32
CA LYS A 235 -15.73 -11.54 -3.54
C LYS A 235 -14.95 -12.83 -3.73
N VAL A 236 -13.65 -12.76 -3.49
CA VAL A 236 -12.73 -13.90 -3.39
C VAL A 236 -11.78 -13.68 -2.22
N ARG A 237 -11.19 -14.75 -1.69
CA ARG A 237 -10.10 -14.63 -0.72
C ARG A 237 -8.82 -14.25 -1.46
N GLY A 238 -8.32 -13.03 -1.24
CA GLY A 238 -7.16 -12.48 -1.95
C GLY A 238 -5.97 -13.44 -2.00
N TRP A 239 -5.53 -13.95 -0.84
CA TRP A 239 -4.41 -14.91 -0.79
C TRP A 239 -4.64 -16.19 -1.62
N HIS A 240 -5.84 -16.79 -1.54
CA HIS A 240 -6.14 -17.98 -2.34
C HIS A 240 -6.18 -17.67 -3.84
N PHE A 241 -6.68 -16.50 -4.21
CA PHE A 241 -6.66 -16.03 -5.58
C PHE A 241 -5.23 -15.90 -6.10
N ILE A 242 -4.33 -15.29 -5.32
CA ILE A 242 -2.92 -15.15 -5.68
C ILE A 242 -2.24 -16.51 -5.84
N GLN A 243 -2.50 -17.47 -4.96
CA GLN A 243 -1.97 -18.83 -5.12
C GLN A 243 -2.44 -19.51 -6.41
N ALA A 244 -3.71 -19.33 -6.77
CA ALA A 244 -4.25 -19.85 -8.03
C ALA A 244 -3.64 -19.13 -9.25
N PHE A 245 -3.50 -17.81 -9.18
CA PHE A 245 -2.87 -17.00 -10.21
C PHE A 245 -1.41 -17.42 -10.44
N THR A 246 -0.62 -17.59 -9.39
CA THR A 246 0.77 -18.10 -9.49
C THR A 246 0.82 -19.44 -10.21
N LYS A 247 -0.04 -20.39 -9.83
CA LYS A 247 -0.11 -21.71 -10.46
C LYS A 247 -0.47 -21.63 -11.94
N ASP A 248 -1.43 -20.79 -12.29
CA ASP A 248 -1.91 -20.65 -13.67
C ASP A 248 -0.87 -19.92 -14.55
N VAL A 249 -0.12 -18.96 -13.99
CA VAL A 249 1.05 -18.36 -14.65
C VAL A 249 2.14 -19.41 -14.89
N ASP A 250 2.47 -20.22 -13.88
CA ASP A 250 3.48 -21.27 -14.02
C ASP A 250 3.09 -22.28 -15.11
N ALA A 251 1.81 -22.65 -15.19
CA ALA A 251 1.29 -23.51 -16.26
C ALA A 251 1.41 -22.84 -17.64
N TYR A 252 1.02 -21.56 -17.75
CA TYR A 252 1.14 -20.78 -18.98
C TYR A 252 2.59 -20.72 -19.51
N LEU A 253 3.56 -20.58 -18.60
CA LEU A 253 4.98 -20.56 -18.92
C LEU A 253 5.50 -21.95 -19.30
N ALA A 254 5.07 -22.99 -18.58
CA ALA A 254 5.48 -24.37 -18.83
C ALA A 254 5.05 -24.86 -20.22
N GLU A 255 3.85 -24.47 -20.69
CA GLU A 255 3.38 -24.73 -22.06
C GLU A 255 4.31 -24.13 -23.14
N ARG A 256 5.10 -23.12 -22.78
CA ARG A 256 6.07 -22.42 -23.64
C ARG A 256 7.51 -22.85 -23.39
N GLY A 257 7.73 -23.88 -22.55
CA GLY A 257 9.06 -24.34 -22.17
C GLY A 257 9.84 -23.35 -21.29
N LEU A 258 9.14 -22.43 -20.63
CA LEU A 258 9.73 -21.39 -19.78
C LEU A 258 9.47 -21.66 -18.29
N LYS A 259 10.34 -21.10 -17.45
CA LYS A 259 10.21 -21.13 -15.98
C LYS A 259 10.83 -19.87 -15.38
N LEU A 260 10.09 -19.19 -14.51
CA LEU A 260 10.55 -17.95 -13.87
C LEU A 260 11.36 -18.20 -12.59
N MET A 261 11.06 -19.27 -11.84
CA MET A 261 11.81 -19.74 -10.67
C MET A 261 11.67 -21.23 -10.48
#